data_AF-A0A4U3LP83-F1
#
_entry.id   AF-A0A4U3LP83-F1
#
_cell.length_a   1.000
_cell.length_b   1.000
_cell.length_c   1.000
_cell.angle_alpha   90.00
_cell.angle_beta   90.00
_cell.angle_gamma   90.00
#
_symmetry.space_group_name_H-M   'P 1'
#
loop_
_entity.id
_entity.type
_entity.pdbx_description
1 polymer ?
#
loop_
_entity_poly.entity_id
_entity_poly.type
_entity_poly.pdbx_seq_one_letter_code
_entity_poly.pdbx_strand_id
1 'polypeptide(L)'
;MKKCKNCRHVNRDTESFCEECGAPLMNESMHQEENQAQPSMNKGNESTPLRSKRSWIWVFLFVFIVLGAGSYFLGTHYFSKEQQISHFIEAIENGDAQELSKKMRTNESEFQVNPQSIKPLITYYQKNPTELKKLEKALLKDKKLHGLTIRETSQTAFFFHRYQFILTPVSVQLTTNQRGVTLAMNGREVGTSDSTTYQKELGPLAPGQYTFTATVKDSTGEPVITEEYRLLEEENYISSIPLDFKRMNFVVESNLPDADIYINDRKVGTLTNGSKTIGPLFWSKGMTIQLKKTINGEEIQTSKETIGENDFVEALSDNPTLQLNFPLASDYDARKALETFYQAFAKQVKSHTDSTEFAKKYLVGGENNPQFPSFIEALERLREKKSTDGSPDFEVTINTLQLDGKENYHVNYYLEAKNSKAKENGLRYEWINGLNDQIHLVKEPLKEGQLQFVSIDEQTLAWLEKIL
;
A
#
# COMPACT_ATOMS: atom_id res chain seq x y z
N MET A 1 -66.46 59.64 18.79
CA MET A 1 -65.43 58.58 18.69
C MET A 1 -65.72 57.76 17.44
N LYS A 2 -64.69 57.34 16.68
CA LYS A 2 -64.81 56.55 15.44
C LYS A 2 -64.49 55.08 15.69
N LYS A 3 -65.39 54.17 15.32
CA LYS A 3 -65.15 52.73 15.42
C LYS A 3 -64.52 52.19 14.15
N CYS A 4 -63.36 51.53 14.26
CA CYS A 4 -62.68 50.95 13.10
C CYS A 4 -63.53 49.82 12.49
N LYS A 5 -63.80 49.87 11.19
CA LYS A 5 -64.57 48.81 10.49
C LYS A 5 -63.80 47.49 10.40
N ASN A 6 -62.47 47.50 10.54
CA ASN A 6 -61.63 46.31 10.42
C ASN A 6 -61.46 45.57 11.77
N CYS A 7 -61.02 46.26 12.83
CA CYS A 7 -60.75 45.64 14.13
C CYS A 7 -61.74 46.00 15.25
N ARG A 8 -62.74 46.86 14.96
CA ARG A 8 -63.77 47.31 15.91
C ARG A 8 -63.27 48.13 17.11
N HIS A 9 -61.99 48.51 17.15
CA HIS A 9 -61.44 49.43 18.15
C HIS A 9 -62.06 50.83 18.02
N VAL A 10 -62.27 51.52 19.15
CA VAL A 10 -62.92 52.82 19.23
C VAL A 10 -61.84 53.90 19.37
N ASN A 11 -61.65 54.68 18.31
CA ASN A 11 -60.64 55.73 18.21
C ASN A 11 -61.25 57.11 18.48
N ARG A 12 -60.42 58.11 18.76
CA ARG A 12 -60.85 59.51 18.87
C ARG A 12 -61.26 60.06 17.50
N ASP A 13 -62.17 61.03 17.46
CA ASP A 13 -62.72 61.53 16.19
C ASP A 13 -61.69 62.27 15.31
N THR A 14 -60.61 62.75 15.92
CA THR A 14 -59.50 63.44 15.25
C THR A 14 -58.56 62.51 14.51
N GLU A 15 -58.60 61.20 14.76
CA GLU A 15 -57.68 60.26 14.15
C GLU A 15 -58.09 59.90 12.71
N SER A 16 -57.08 59.90 11.84
CA SER A 16 -57.22 59.55 10.41
C SER A 16 -56.99 58.06 10.16
N PHE A 17 -56.31 57.37 11.09
CA PHE A 17 -56.01 55.94 11.04
C PHE A 17 -56.29 55.29 12.40
N CYS A 18 -56.62 54.01 12.41
CA CYS A 18 -56.88 53.25 13.63
C CYS A 18 -55.57 53.03 14.42
N GLU A 19 -55.54 53.43 15.69
CA GLU A 19 -54.36 53.32 16.58
C GLU A 19 -53.91 51.86 16.77
N GLU A 20 -54.83 50.90 16.69
CA GLU A 20 -54.54 49.48 16.91
C GLU A 20 -54.12 48.71 15.65
N CYS A 21 -54.68 49.05 14.48
CA CYS A 21 -54.48 48.23 13.27
C CYS A 21 -54.06 49.02 12.03
N GLY A 22 -53.87 50.33 12.15
CA GLY A 22 -53.39 51.21 11.07
C GLY A 22 -54.37 51.44 9.91
N ALA A 23 -55.61 50.94 9.99
CA ALA A 23 -56.58 51.09 8.90
C ALA A 23 -57.17 52.52 8.85
N PRO A 24 -57.34 53.12 7.65
CA PRO A 24 -57.88 54.49 7.51
C PRO A 24 -59.33 54.60 7.97
N LEU A 25 -59.64 55.67 8.70
CA LEU A 25 -60.98 55.99 9.21
C LEU A 25 -61.59 57.10 8.34
N MET A 26 -62.23 56.72 7.23
CA MET A 26 -62.82 57.66 6.25
C MET A 26 -63.89 58.56 6.88
N ASN A 27 -63.78 59.88 6.65
CA ASN A 27 -64.82 60.88 6.89
C ASN A 27 -65.63 61.11 5.60
N GLU A 28 -66.94 60.92 5.66
CA GLU A 28 -67.90 61.21 4.58
C GLU A 28 -68.45 62.63 4.73
N SER A 29 -68.27 63.47 3.71
CA SER A 29 -69.09 64.67 3.52
C SER A 29 -69.05 65.12 2.05
N MET A 30 -70.11 64.86 1.29
CA MET A 30 -70.97 65.86 0.63
C MET A 30 -71.80 65.27 -0.53
N HIS A 31 -73.11 65.09 -0.24
CA HIS A 31 -74.35 65.41 -1.00
C HIS A 31 -74.57 64.86 -2.43
N GLN A 32 -75.62 64.02 -2.68
CA GLN A 32 -77.08 64.32 -2.89
C GLN A 32 -77.34 65.11 -4.20
N GLU A 33 -78.36 64.92 -5.05
CA GLU A 33 -79.60 64.12 -5.07
C GLU A 33 -80.25 64.26 -6.49
N GLU A 34 -81.04 63.26 -6.90
CA GLU A 34 -82.34 63.26 -7.63
C GLU A 34 -82.71 64.00 -8.96
N ASN A 35 -83.29 63.16 -9.86
CA ASN A 35 -84.56 63.23 -10.64
C ASN A 35 -84.80 64.07 -11.92
N GLN A 36 -85.15 63.32 -13.00
CA GLN A 36 -86.30 63.40 -13.94
C GLN A 36 -86.62 64.74 -14.67
N ALA A 37 -87.03 64.87 -15.94
CA ALA A 37 -87.29 63.98 -17.10
C ALA A 37 -87.42 64.86 -18.39
N GLN A 38 -86.96 64.31 -19.54
CA GLN A 38 -87.31 64.47 -21.00
C GLN A 38 -88.04 65.72 -21.60
N PRO A 39 -88.08 65.91 -22.95
CA PRO A 39 -87.01 65.88 -23.99
C PRO A 39 -87.18 67.01 -25.06
N SER A 40 -86.22 67.22 -25.99
CA SER A 40 -86.48 67.54 -27.43
C SER A 40 -85.22 67.89 -28.26
N MET A 41 -85.09 67.15 -29.37
CA MET A 41 -84.47 67.45 -30.69
C MET A 41 -82.93 67.56 -30.91
N ASN A 42 -82.40 66.48 -31.51
CA ASN A 42 -81.68 66.39 -32.81
C ASN A 42 -80.48 67.33 -33.08
N LYS A 43 -79.29 66.86 -33.48
CA LYS A 43 -78.97 65.92 -34.58
C LYS A 43 -77.47 65.54 -34.51
N GLY A 44 -77.13 64.29 -34.85
CA GLY A 44 -75.77 63.87 -35.22
C GLY A 44 -75.40 62.45 -34.79
N ASN A 45 -75.79 61.45 -35.59
CA ASN A 45 -75.39 60.05 -35.42
C ASN A 45 -73.88 59.88 -35.68
N GLU A 46 -73.18 59.12 -34.83
CA GLU A 46 -72.34 57.98 -35.28
C GLU A 46 -71.86 57.11 -34.09
N SER A 47 -72.12 55.80 -34.26
CA SER A 47 -71.65 54.57 -33.59
C SER A 47 -70.95 54.59 -32.22
N THR A 48 -71.52 53.78 -31.32
CA THR A 48 -70.90 53.20 -30.10
C THR A 48 -69.49 52.62 -30.33
N PRO A 49 -68.62 52.66 -29.30
CA PRO A 49 -68.37 51.42 -28.58
C PRO A 49 -68.30 51.59 -27.05
N LEU A 50 -68.88 50.64 -26.32
CA LEU A 50 -68.63 50.44 -24.89
C LEU A 50 -67.14 50.07 -24.68
N ARG A 51 -66.34 50.97 -24.09
CA ARG A 51 -64.94 50.71 -23.75
C ARG A 51 -64.79 50.50 -22.24
N SER A 52 -64.68 49.24 -21.83
CA SER A 52 -64.54 48.86 -20.42
C SER A 52 -63.12 49.11 -19.87
N LYS A 53 -63.01 49.66 -18.65
CA LYS A 53 -61.75 49.77 -17.87
C LYS A 53 -61.37 48.41 -17.26
N ARG A 54 -60.97 47.44 -18.09
CA ARG A 54 -60.53 46.11 -17.62
C ARG A 54 -59.30 45.57 -18.38
N SER A 55 -58.43 46.45 -18.89
CA SER A 55 -57.27 46.08 -19.73
C SER A 55 -56.03 45.63 -18.94
N TRP A 56 -55.76 46.17 -17.74
CA TRP A 56 -54.54 45.81 -16.98
C TRP A 56 -54.57 44.36 -16.46
N ILE A 57 -55.75 43.81 -16.20
CA ILE A 57 -55.94 42.40 -15.80
C ILE A 57 -55.46 41.45 -16.92
N TRP A 58 -55.70 41.79 -18.18
CA TRP A 58 -55.23 40.99 -19.33
C TRP A 58 -53.71 41.09 -19.52
N VAL A 59 -53.11 42.26 -19.23
CA VAL A 59 -51.66 42.43 -19.26
C VAL A 59 -50.99 41.64 -18.14
N PHE A 60 -51.50 41.70 -16.91
CA PHE A 60 -51.01 40.87 -15.81
C PHE A 60 -51.19 39.38 -16.06
N LEU A 61 -52.34 38.96 -16.61
CA LEU A 61 -52.58 37.57 -16.98
C LEU A 61 -51.61 37.12 -18.08
N PHE A 62 -51.37 37.95 -19.10
CA PHE A 62 -50.41 37.65 -20.16
C PHE A 62 -48.98 37.53 -19.62
N VAL A 63 -48.52 38.46 -18.77
CA VAL A 63 -47.20 38.39 -18.12
C VAL A 63 -47.09 37.15 -17.24
N PHE A 64 -48.14 36.81 -16.48
CA PHE A 64 -48.17 35.60 -15.66
C PHE A 64 -48.13 34.32 -16.51
N ILE A 65 -48.83 34.29 -17.65
CA ILE A 65 -48.78 33.17 -18.60
C ILE A 65 -47.40 33.07 -19.25
N VAL A 66 -46.77 34.18 -19.63
CA VAL A 66 -45.43 34.17 -20.23
C VAL A 66 -44.38 33.73 -19.20
N LEU A 67 -44.46 34.20 -17.95
CA LEU A 67 -43.61 33.73 -16.85
C LEU A 67 -43.88 32.26 -16.51
N GLY A 68 -45.16 31.85 -16.51
CA GLY A 68 -45.58 30.46 -16.32
C GLY A 68 -45.08 29.55 -17.44
N ALA A 69 -45.17 29.96 -18.70
CA ALA A 69 -44.69 29.21 -19.85
C ALA A 69 -43.16 29.16 -19.91
N GLY A 70 -42.48 30.27 -19.57
CA GLY A 70 -41.03 30.32 -19.47
C GLY A 70 -40.49 29.43 -18.35
N SER A 71 -41.09 29.50 -17.15
CA SER A 71 -40.75 28.63 -16.02
C SER A 71 -41.11 27.17 -16.29
N TYR A 72 -42.21 26.89 -16.99
CA TYR A 72 -42.56 25.55 -17.45
C TYR A 72 -41.53 24.99 -18.42
N PHE A 73 -41.13 25.75 -19.45
CA PHE A 73 -40.15 25.30 -20.45
C PHE A 73 -38.77 25.04 -19.82
N LEU A 74 -38.30 25.95 -18.95
CA LEU A 74 -37.06 25.77 -18.18
C LEU A 74 -37.16 24.55 -17.25
N GLY A 75 -38.30 24.36 -16.60
CA GLY A 75 -38.57 23.20 -15.76
C GLY A 75 -38.56 21.89 -16.55
N THR A 76 -39.20 21.83 -17.73
CA THR A 76 -39.23 20.62 -18.56
C THR A 76 -37.85 20.20 -19.04
N HIS A 77 -36.95 21.16 -19.30
CA HIS A 77 -35.56 20.87 -19.65
C HIS A 77 -34.75 20.36 -18.44
N TYR A 78 -34.87 21.04 -17.30
CA TYR A 78 -34.15 20.69 -16.08
C TYR A 78 -34.58 19.34 -15.48
N PHE A 79 -35.89 19.05 -15.54
CA PHE A 79 -36.47 17.78 -15.10
C PHE A 79 -36.58 16.74 -16.23
N SER A 80 -35.89 16.93 -17.36
CA SER A 80 -35.85 15.93 -18.42
C SER A 80 -35.16 14.64 -17.94
N LYS A 81 -35.46 13.53 -18.62
CA LYS A 81 -34.82 12.23 -18.33
C LYS A 81 -33.31 12.31 -18.54
N GLU A 82 -32.88 12.95 -19.64
CA GLU A 82 -31.47 13.13 -19.96
C GLU A 82 -30.74 13.92 -18.86
N GLN A 83 -31.33 15.02 -18.39
CA GLN A 83 -30.71 15.85 -17.35
C GLN A 83 -30.64 15.14 -16.00
N GLN A 84 -31.69 14.39 -15.62
CA GLN A 84 -31.69 13.60 -14.39
C GLN A 84 -30.67 12.45 -14.44
N ILE A 85 -30.48 11.80 -15.60
CA ILE A 85 -29.41 10.83 -15.81
C ILE A 85 -28.04 11.50 -15.75
N SER A 86 -27.84 12.62 -16.45
CA SER A 86 -26.57 13.34 -16.48
C SER A 86 -26.12 13.74 -15.06
N HIS A 87 -27.01 14.31 -14.25
CA HIS A 87 -26.70 14.62 -12.85
C HIS A 87 -26.45 13.37 -11.99
N PHE A 88 -27.11 12.24 -12.28
CA PHE A 88 -26.81 10.98 -11.59
C PHE A 88 -25.40 10.47 -11.93
N ILE A 89 -25.00 10.56 -13.20
CA ILE A 89 -23.66 10.19 -13.66
C ILE A 89 -22.62 11.12 -13.04
N GLU A 90 -22.84 12.44 -13.06
CA GLU A 90 -21.98 13.44 -12.43
C GLU A 90 -21.83 13.18 -10.92
N ALA A 91 -22.91 12.82 -10.22
CA ALA A 91 -22.84 12.46 -8.81
C ALA A 91 -22.00 11.20 -8.55
N ILE A 92 -21.98 10.23 -9.49
CA ILE A 92 -21.06 9.08 -9.42
C ILE A 92 -19.61 9.53 -9.64
N GLU A 93 -19.35 10.35 -10.65
CA GLU A 93 -18.00 10.87 -10.94
C GLU A 93 -17.44 11.63 -9.73
N ASN A 94 -18.25 12.50 -9.13
CA ASN A 94 -17.89 13.31 -7.97
C ASN A 94 -17.91 12.52 -6.64
N GLY A 95 -18.39 11.28 -6.65
CA GLY A 95 -18.46 10.45 -5.46
C GLY A 95 -19.49 10.90 -4.42
N ASP A 96 -20.54 11.62 -4.84
CA ASP A 96 -21.59 12.13 -3.95
C ASP A 96 -22.58 11.02 -3.56
N ALA A 97 -22.13 10.18 -2.63
CA ALA A 97 -22.94 9.08 -2.09
C ALA A 97 -24.21 9.56 -1.38
N GLN A 98 -24.22 10.79 -0.86
CA GLN A 98 -25.39 11.37 -0.17
C GLN A 98 -26.48 11.72 -1.18
N GLU A 99 -26.12 12.37 -2.28
CA GLU A 99 -27.04 12.65 -3.36
C GLU A 99 -27.56 11.36 -4.01
N LEU A 100 -26.65 10.44 -4.33
CA LEU A 100 -27.00 9.17 -5.00
C LEU A 100 -27.99 8.34 -4.17
N SER A 101 -27.74 8.20 -2.86
CA SER A 101 -28.61 7.42 -1.98
C SER A 101 -30.06 7.96 -1.91
N LYS A 102 -30.25 9.27 -2.13
CA LYS A 102 -31.58 9.88 -2.18
C LYS A 102 -32.34 9.53 -3.47
N LYS A 103 -31.63 9.39 -4.59
CA LYS A 103 -32.22 9.10 -5.92
C LYS A 103 -32.35 7.62 -6.23
N MET A 104 -31.60 6.78 -5.51
CA MET A 104 -31.59 5.33 -5.70
C MET A 104 -32.60 4.63 -4.80
N ARG A 105 -33.24 3.59 -5.33
CA ARG A 105 -34.13 2.67 -4.61
C ARG A 105 -33.75 1.24 -4.94
N THR A 106 -34.26 0.29 -4.17
CA THR A 106 -34.17 -1.12 -4.50
C THR A 106 -35.55 -1.74 -4.36
N ASN A 107 -35.77 -2.86 -5.06
CA ASN A 107 -36.96 -3.68 -4.86
C ASN A 107 -36.72 -4.78 -3.81
N GLU A 108 -35.48 -4.95 -3.35
CA GLU A 108 -35.13 -5.95 -2.33
C GLU A 108 -35.34 -5.39 -0.92
N SER A 109 -36.25 -6.00 -0.17
CA SER A 109 -36.63 -5.50 1.17
C SER A 109 -35.49 -5.59 2.21
N GLU A 110 -34.56 -6.52 2.02
CA GLU A 110 -33.43 -6.76 2.92
C GLU A 110 -32.25 -5.82 2.66
N PHE A 111 -32.27 -5.06 1.56
CA PHE A 111 -31.21 -4.11 1.21
C PHE A 111 -31.65 -2.66 1.43
N GLN A 112 -30.87 -1.91 2.20
CA GLN A 112 -31.10 -0.47 2.39
C GLN A 112 -30.09 0.34 1.58
N VAL A 113 -30.60 1.17 0.66
CA VAL A 113 -29.81 2.15 -0.06
C VAL A 113 -29.40 3.27 0.89
N ASN A 114 -28.11 3.40 1.14
CA ASN A 114 -27.53 4.48 1.94
C ASN A 114 -26.10 4.77 1.44
N PRO A 115 -25.48 5.89 1.85
CA PRO A 115 -24.18 6.30 1.35
C PRO A 115 -23.06 5.25 1.53
N GLN A 116 -23.13 4.43 2.58
CA GLN A 116 -22.14 3.38 2.82
C GLN A 116 -22.38 2.16 1.94
N SER A 117 -23.65 1.75 1.76
CA SER A 117 -23.99 0.55 1.00
C SER A 117 -23.75 0.69 -0.50
N ILE A 118 -23.82 1.91 -1.05
CA ILE A 118 -23.55 2.19 -2.47
C ILE A 118 -22.11 2.63 -2.76
N LYS A 119 -21.27 2.83 -1.74
CA LYS A 119 -19.86 3.23 -1.93
C LYS A 119 -19.07 2.26 -2.86
N PRO A 120 -19.26 0.93 -2.80
CA PRO A 120 -18.64 -0.01 -3.73
C PRO A 120 -18.98 0.24 -5.19
N LEU A 121 -20.24 0.60 -5.48
CA LEU A 121 -20.74 0.93 -6.82
C LEU A 121 -20.05 2.19 -7.37
N ILE A 122 -20.01 3.23 -6.55
CA ILE A 122 -19.37 4.51 -6.87
C ILE A 122 -17.89 4.30 -7.18
N THR A 123 -17.19 3.59 -6.28
CA THR A 123 -15.76 3.28 -6.42
C THR A 123 -15.47 2.55 -7.73
N TYR A 124 -16.31 1.57 -8.08
CA TYR A 124 -16.19 0.83 -9.35
C TYR A 124 -16.26 1.76 -10.56
N TYR A 125 -17.28 2.62 -10.64
CA TYR A 125 -17.46 3.50 -11.80
C TYR A 125 -16.44 4.64 -11.88
N GLN A 126 -15.98 5.18 -10.74
CA GLN A 126 -14.89 6.16 -10.72
C GLN A 126 -13.58 5.58 -11.27
N LYS A 127 -13.30 4.31 -10.98
CA LYS A 127 -12.14 3.59 -11.56
C LYS A 127 -12.37 3.15 -13.01
N ASN A 128 -13.61 3.15 -13.50
CA ASN A 128 -13.98 2.66 -14.83
C ASN A 128 -14.85 3.66 -15.62
N PRO A 129 -14.33 4.83 -16.04
CA PRO A 129 -15.11 5.86 -16.75
C PRO A 129 -15.78 5.37 -18.04
N THR A 130 -15.16 4.41 -18.73
CA THR A 130 -15.74 3.79 -19.94
C THR A 130 -17.02 3.02 -19.62
N GLU A 131 -17.05 2.31 -18.49
CA GLU A 131 -18.23 1.57 -18.03
C GLU A 131 -19.32 2.53 -17.53
N LEU A 132 -18.93 3.66 -16.95
CA LEU A 132 -19.87 4.72 -16.57
C LEU A 132 -20.58 5.32 -17.78
N LYS A 133 -19.86 5.58 -18.88
CA LYS A 133 -20.45 6.02 -20.16
C LYS A 133 -21.38 4.97 -20.77
N LYS A 134 -21.08 3.68 -20.60
CA LYS A 134 -21.98 2.59 -21.03
C LYS A 134 -23.25 2.56 -20.18
N LEU A 135 -23.13 2.78 -18.87
CA LEU A 135 -24.28 2.91 -17.96
C LEU A 135 -25.18 4.05 -18.40
N GLU A 136 -24.63 5.24 -18.64
CA GLU A 136 -25.40 6.40 -19.12
C GLU A 136 -26.21 6.05 -20.39
N LYS A 137 -25.55 5.47 -21.40
CA LYS A 137 -26.20 5.03 -22.64
C LYS A 137 -27.27 3.96 -22.42
N ALA A 138 -27.07 3.06 -21.45
CA ALA A 138 -28.05 2.03 -21.11
C ALA A 138 -29.29 2.66 -20.45
N LEU A 139 -29.10 3.54 -19.48
CA LEU A 139 -30.18 4.24 -18.76
C LEU A 139 -31.00 5.14 -19.70
N LEU A 140 -30.36 5.84 -20.63
CA LEU A 140 -31.04 6.63 -21.66
C LEU A 140 -32.02 5.77 -22.49
N LYS A 141 -31.66 4.50 -22.73
CA LYS A 141 -32.46 3.52 -23.49
C LYS A 141 -33.35 2.62 -22.61
N ASP A 142 -33.52 2.95 -21.32
CA ASP A 142 -34.28 2.14 -20.34
C ASP A 142 -33.76 0.71 -20.16
N LYS A 143 -32.48 0.48 -20.49
CA LYS A 143 -31.83 -0.81 -20.34
C LYS A 143 -31.19 -0.92 -18.95
N LYS A 144 -31.24 -2.14 -18.41
CA LYS A 144 -30.51 -2.51 -17.20
C LYS A 144 -29.03 -2.71 -17.52
N LEU A 145 -28.14 -2.25 -16.65
CA LEU A 145 -26.71 -2.55 -16.70
C LEU A 145 -26.15 -2.67 -15.28
N HIS A 146 -25.42 -3.75 -14.98
CA HIS A 146 -24.77 -3.99 -13.69
C HIS A 146 -25.71 -3.81 -12.49
N GLY A 147 -26.95 -4.30 -12.60
CA GLY A 147 -27.95 -4.15 -11.54
C GLY A 147 -28.66 -2.81 -11.48
N LEU A 148 -28.28 -1.81 -12.29
CA LEU A 148 -28.93 -0.50 -12.33
C LEU A 148 -29.91 -0.38 -13.48
N THR A 149 -31.09 0.17 -13.19
CA THR A 149 -32.08 0.58 -14.19
C THR A 149 -32.75 1.89 -13.76
N ILE A 150 -33.51 2.51 -14.64
CA ILE A 150 -34.25 3.74 -14.38
C ILE A 150 -35.75 3.48 -14.52
N ARG A 151 -36.55 4.08 -13.63
CA ARG A 151 -38.01 4.05 -13.71
C ARG A 151 -38.57 5.43 -13.47
N GLU A 152 -39.59 5.79 -14.25
CA GLU A 152 -40.39 6.97 -13.96
C GLU A 152 -41.24 6.72 -12.70
N THR A 153 -41.26 7.67 -11.78
CA THR A 153 -42.14 7.58 -10.60
C THR A 153 -43.53 8.11 -10.91
N SER A 154 -44.55 7.51 -10.30
CA SER A 154 -45.93 7.97 -10.40
C SER A 154 -46.18 9.32 -9.71
N GLN A 155 -45.23 9.81 -8.90
CA GLN A 155 -45.31 11.10 -8.23
C GLN A 155 -44.68 12.19 -9.10
N THR A 156 -45.50 12.97 -9.80
CA THR A 156 -45.05 14.20 -10.46
C THR A 156 -44.93 15.33 -9.45
N ALA A 157 -43.79 16.03 -9.44
CA ALA A 157 -43.67 17.28 -8.67
C ALA A 157 -44.07 18.43 -9.60
N PHE A 158 -45.19 19.09 -9.31
CA PHE A 158 -45.61 20.30 -10.04
C PHE A 158 -45.58 20.11 -11.58
N PHE A 159 -46.17 19.00 -12.06
CA PHE A 159 -46.26 18.59 -13.48
C PHE A 159 -44.98 18.04 -14.15
N PHE A 160 -43.85 17.94 -13.45
CA PHE A 160 -42.61 17.38 -14.02
C PHE A 160 -42.42 15.89 -13.70
N HIS A 161 -41.97 15.14 -14.70
CA HIS A 161 -41.57 13.73 -14.56
C HIS A 161 -40.37 13.62 -13.62
N ARG A 162 -40.41 12.60 -12.75
CA ARG A 162 -39.30 12.29 -11.85
C ARG A 162 -38.86 10.86 -12.11
N TYR A 163 -37.57 10.64 -12.12
CA TYR A 163 -37.01 9.31 -12.31
C TYR A 163 -36.34 8.82 -11.03
N GLN A 164 -36.46 7.52 -10.79
CA GLN A 164 -35.78 6.79 -9.72
C GLN A 164 -34.84 5.77 -10.33
N PHE A 165 -33.66 5.64 -9.73
CA PHE A 165 -32.66 4.66 -10.14
C PHE A 165 -32.84 3.41 -9.30
N ILE A 166 -33.22 2.30 -9.92
CA ILE A 166 -33.48 1.04 -9.22
C ILE A 166 -32.20 0.21 -9.25
N LEU A 167 -31.68 -0.09 -8.05
CA LEU A 167 -30.53 -0.94 -7.79
C LEU A 167 -31.01 -2.37 -7.49
N THR A 168 -30.46 -3.33 -8.21
CA THR A 168 -30.59 -4.77 -7.95
C THR A 168 -29.35 -5.25 -7.21
N PRO A 169 -29.46 -5.59 -5.91
CA PRO A 169 -28.38 -6.16 -5.14
C PRO A 169 -27.93 -7.53 -5.66
N VAL A 170 -26.76 -7.95 -5.19
CA VAL A 170 -26.13 -9.24 -5.49
C VAL A 170 -25.73 -9.95 -4.19
N SER A 171 -25.63 -11.28 -4.21
CA SER A 171 -25.22 -12.09 -3.05
C SER A 171 -24.12 -13.06 -3.47
N VAL A 172 -23.04 -13.13 -2.69
CA VAL A 172 -21.87 -13.95 -2.99
C VAL A 172 -21.62 -14.96 -1.88
N GLN A 173 -21.12 -16.14 -2.21
CA GLN A 173 -20.66 -17.12 -1.24
C GLN A 173 -19.18 -16.89 -0.94
N LEU A 174 -18.82 -16.66 0.33
CA LEU A 174 -17.43 -16.71 0.78
C LEU A 174 -17.09 -18.14 1.17
N THR A 175 -15.97 -18.66 0.68
CA THR A 175 -15.49 -20.01 1.04
C THR A 175 -14.07 -19.96 1.59
N THR A 176 -13.75 -20.86 2.53
CA THR A 176 -12.37 -21.04 2.99
C THR A 176 -12.13 -22.48 3.44
N ASN A 177 -10.90 -22.96 3.23
CA ASN A 177 -10.46 -24.31 3.54
C ASN A 177 -9.94 -24.51 4.98
N GLN A 178 -10.00 -23.48 5.85
CA GLN A 178 -9.52 -23.55 7.23
C GLN A 178 -10.57 -23.12 8.25
N ARG A 179 -10.50 -23.69 9.46
CA ARG A 179 -11.27 -23.26 10.64
C ARG A 179 -10.57 -22.10 11.35
N GLY A 180 -11.34 -21.18 11.95
CA GLY A 180 -10.82 -20.06 12.72
C GLY A 180 -10.34 -18.89 11.86
N VAL A 181 -10.69 -18.87 10.57
CA VAL A 181 -10.39 -17.77 9.66
C VAL A 181 -11.37 -16.63 9.90
N THR A 182 -10.84 -15.45 10.20
CA THR A 182 -11.64 -14.22 10.27
C THR A 182 -11.80 -13.65 8.87
N LEU A 183 -13.03 -13.55 8.40
CA LEU A 183 -13.40 -13.01 7.10
C LEU A 183 -13.88 -11.58 7.26
N ALA A 184 -13.39 -10.67 6.42
CA ALA A 184 -13.84 -9.29 6.39
C ALA A 184 -14.09 -8.80 4.96
N MET A 185 -15.03 -7.88 4.83
CA MET A 185 -15.40 -7.20 3.59
C MET A 185 -15.23 -5.70 3.80
N ASN A 186 -14.42 -5.05 2.95
CA ASN A 186 -14.08 -3.63 3.03
C ASN A 186 -13.60 -3.23 4.45
N GLY A 187 -12.81 -4.10 5.09
CA GLY A 187 -12.28 -3.90 6.43
C GLY A 187 -13.26 -4.14 7.59
N ARG A 188 -14.50 -4.56 7.32
CA ARG A 188 -15.47 -4.95 8.36
C ARG A 188 -15.58 -6.45 8.44
N GLU A 189 -15.43 -7.00 9.64
CA GLU A 189 -15.61 -8.42 9.88
C GLU A 189 -17.03 -8.85 9.49
N VAL A 190 -17.11 -9.90 8.68
CA VAL A 190 -18.37 -10.50 8.22
C VAL A 190 -18.57 -11.90 8.77
N GLY A 191 -17.57 -12.53 9.37
CA GLY A 191 -17.72 -13.79 10.09
C GLY A 191 -16.41 -14.50 10.36
N THR A 192 -16.49 -15.61 11.09
CA THR A 192 -15.36 -16.50 11.36
C THR A 192 -15.72 -17.92 10.92
N SER A 193 -14.79 -18.61 10.25
CA SER A 193 -15.01 -19.98 9.82
C SER A 193 -14.98 -20.97 11.00
N ASP A 194 -15.91 -21.93 11.00
CA ASP A 194 -16.03 -22.96 12.03
C ASP A 194 -15.64 -24.36 11.55
N SER A 195 -15.31 -24.51 10.26
CA SER A 195 -15.02 -25.77 9.58
C SER A 195 -13.95 -25.58 8.50
N THR A 196 -13.37 -26.68 8.01
CA THR A 196 -12.35 -26.69 6.94
C THR A 196 -12.95 -26.71 5.53
N THR A 197 -14.28 -26.64 5.42
CA THR A 197 -15.02 -26.53 4.16
C THR A 197 -16.08 -25.45 4.32
N TYR A 198 -15.70 -24.36 4.97
CA TYR A 198 -16.63 -23.32 5.40
C TYR A 198 -17.20 -22.59 4.19
N GLN A 199 -18.50 -22.35 4.23
CA GLN A 199 -19.22 -21.56 3.24
C GLN A 199 -20.16 -20.62 3.96
N LYS A 200 -20.16 -19.35 3.57
CA LYS A 200 -21.09 -18.34 4.08
C LYS A 200 -21.64 -17.52 2.94
N GLU A 201 -22.96 -17.47 2.85
CA GLU A 201 -23.64 -16.51 1.98
C GLU A 201 -23.51 -15.10 2.57
N LEU A 202 -23.14 -14.15 1.72
CA LEU A 202 -22.97 -12.75 2.04
C LEU A 202 -23.79 -11.89 1.07
N GLY A 203 -24.84 -11.27 1.59
CA GLY A 203 -25.72 -10.39 0.85
C GLY A 203 -27.00 -10.07 1.62
N PRO A 204 -27.87 -9.22 1.04
CA PRO A 204 -27.70 -8.54 -0.24
C PRO A 204 -26.66 -7.40 -0.22
N LEU A 205 -25.86 -7.26 -1.29
CA LEU A 205 -24.81 -6.26 -1.47
C LEU A 205 -25.10 -5.38 -2.70
N ALA A 206 -24.72 -4.10 -2.69
CA ALA A 206 -24.78 -3.30 -3.91
C ALA A 206 -23.78 -3.87 -4.95
N PRO A 207 -24.13 -3.90 -6.25
CA PRO A 207 -23.14 -4.11 -7.30
C PRO A 207 -21.95 -3.16 -7.15
N GLY A 208 -20.71 -3.64 -7.31
CA GLY A 208 -19.53 -2.78 -7.22
C GLY A 208 -18.22 -3.51 -6.96
N GLN A 209 -17.22 -2.76 -6.52
CA GLN A 209 -15.89 -3.27 -6.19
C GLN A 209 -15.73 -3.46 -4.67
N TYR A 210 -15.29 -4.65 -4.28
CA TYR A 210 -15.15 -5.07 -2.89
C TYR A 210 -13.75 -5.63 -2.64
N THR A 211 -13.20 -5.31 -1.47
CA THR A 211 -11.99 -5.95 -0.96
C THR A 211 -12.40 -6.97 0.09
N PHE A 212 -11.99 -8.21 -0.10
CA PHE A 212 -12.18 -9.29 0.86
C PHE A 212 -10.85 -9.66 1.50
N THR A 213 -10.86 -9.82 2.81
CA THR A 213 -9.69 -10.25 3.57
C THR A 213 -10.02 -11.48 4.39
N ALA A 214 -9.11 -12.44 4.39
CA ALA A 214 -9.15 -13.60 5.26
C ALA A 214 -7.89 -13.62 6.10
N THR A 215 -8.05 -13.74 7.42
CA THR A 215 -6.94 -13.76 8.37
C THR A 215 -7.01 -15.03 9.21
N VAL A 216 -5.91 -15.76 9.29
CA VAL A 216 -5.75 -16.93 10.15
C VAL A 216 -4.58 -16.68 11.11
N LYS A 217 -4.61 -17.28 12.30
CA LYS A 217 -3.50 -17.22 13.25
C LYS A 217 -2.65 -18.47 13.15
N ASP A 218 -1.34 -18.30 13.01
CA ASP A 218 -0.36 -19.39 13.10
C ASP A 218 0.94 -18.94 13.80
N SER A 219 1.99 -19.77 13.77
CA SER A 219 3.28 -19.43 14.40
C SER A 219 4.02 -18.25 13.76
N THR A 220 3.64 -17.85 12.55
CA THR A 220 4.16 -16.65 11.85
C THR A 220 3.39 -15.38 12.21
N GLY A 221 2.35 -15.48 13.05
CA GLY A 221 1.49 -14.38 13.46
C GLY A 221 0.11 -14.49 12.83
N GLU A 222 -0.21 -13.56 11.93
CA GLU A 222 -1.53 -13.43 11.30
C GLU A 222 -1.42 -13.39 9.77
N PRO A 223 -1.16 -14.52 9.10
CA PRO A 223 -1.24 -14.61 7.64
C PRO A 223 -2.55 -14.04 7.12
N VAL A 224 -2.45 -13.19 6.10
CA VAL A 224 -3.59 -12.49 5.49
C VAL A 224 -3.64 -12.72 3.99
N ILE A 225 -4.82 -13.08 3.50
CA ILE A 225 -5.19 -13.04 2.09
C ILE A 225 -5.99 -11.76 1.89
N THR A 226 -5.68 -11.02 0.83
CA THR A 226 -6.42 -9.80 0.45
C THR A 226 -6.69 -9.85 -1.04
N GLU A 227 -7.95 -9.94 -1.41
CA GLU A 227 -8.39 -10.04 -2.81
C GLU A 227 -9.42 -8.97 -3.12
N GLU A 228 -9.36 -8.45 -4.35
CA GLU A 228 -10.35 -7.49 -4.86
C GLU A 228 -11.27 -8.16 -5.88
N TYR A 229 -12.57 -8.10 -5.65
CA TYR A 229 -13.58 -8.66 -6.54
C TYR A 229 -14.55 -7.60 -7.04
N ARG A 230 -14.97 -7.77 -8.29
CA ARG A 230 -16.02 -7.00 -8.94
C ARG A 230 -17.30 -7.82 -8.93
N LEU A 231 -18.24 -7.43 -8.09
CA LEU A 231 -19.54 -8.08 -7.97
C LEU A 231 -20.57 -7.26 -8.73
N LEU A 232 -20.78 -7.56 -10.01
CA LEU A 232 -21.82 -6.91 -10.84
C LEU A 232 -22.88 -7.91 -11.25
N GLU A 233 -24.12 -7.45 -11.34
CA GLU A 233 -25.19 -8.25 -11.93
C GLU A 233 -25.00 -8.30 -13.46
N GLU A 234 -24.53 -9.45 -13.95
CA GLU A 234 -24.25 -9.76 -15.34
C GLU A 234 -24.40 -11.28 -15.57
N GLU A 235 -24.39 -11.75 -16.82
CA GLU A 235 -24.58 -13.17 -17.14
C GLU A 235 -23.54 -14.09 -16.49
N ASN A 236 -22.28 -13.63 -16.40
CA ASN A 236 -21.16 -14.35 -15.78
C ASN A 236 -20.91 -13.86 -14.35
N TYR A 237 -21.95 -13.84 -13.52
CA TYR A 237 -21.87 -13.39 -12.13
C TYR A 237 -20.93 -14.27 -11.29
N ILE A 238 -20.03 -13.63 -10.53
CA ILE A 238 -19.19 -14.31 -9.53
C ILE A 238 -20.06 -14.68 -8.33
N SER A 239 -20.45 -15.95 -8.26
CA SER A 239 -21.27 -16.49 -7.18
C SER A 239 -20.47 -16.98 -5.97
N SER A 240 -19.15 -17.18 -6.12
CA SER A 240 -18.29 -17.69 -5.05
C SER A 240 -16.91 -17.03 -5.07
N ILE A 241 -16.42 -16.67 -3.88
CA ILE A 241 -15.10 -16.09 -3.64
C ILE A 241 -14.33 -17.05 -2.73
N PRO A 242 -13.33 -17.78 -3.27
CA PRO A 242 -12.45 -18.63 -2.49
C PRO A 242 -11.38 -17.79 -1.79
N LEU A 243 -11.32 -17.92 -0.46
CA LEU A 243 -10.29 -17.32 0.41
C LEU A 243 -9.53 -18.46 1.09
N ASP A 244 -8.97 -19.33 0.26
CA ASP A 244 -8.30 -20.56 0.69
C ASP A 244 -6.83 -20.30 1.00
N PHE A 245 -6.39 -20.78 2.17
CA PHE A 245 -4.99 -20.72 2.54
C PHE A 245 -4.23 -21.91 1.95
N LYS A 246 -3.10 -21.60 1.32
CA LYS A 246 -2.11 -22.60 0.93
C LYS A 246 -1.23 -22.94 2.14
N ARG A 247 -1.03 -24.23 2.40
CA ARG A 247 -0.11 -24.69 3.44
C ARG A 247 1.27 -24.92 2.84
N MET A 248 2.31 -24.62 3.61
CA MET A 248 3.69 -24.90 3.24
C MET A 248 4.39 -25.73 4.31
N ASN A 249 5.21 -26.66 3.84
CA ASN A 249 6.25 -27.35 4.62
C ASN A 249 7.52 -27.27 3.79
N PHE A 250 8.65 -26.91 4.41
CA PHE A 250 9.92 -26.78 3.72
C PHE A 250 11.09 -27.02 4.67
N VAL A 251 12.25 -27.36 4.11
CA VAL A 251 13.50 -27.50 4.86
C VAL A 251 14.30 -26.21 4.69
N VAL A 252 14.79 -25.64 5.78
CA VAL A 252 15.74 -24.53 5.74
C VAL A 252 17.12 -25.08 5.98
N GLU A 253 18.07 -24.78 5.10
CA GLU A 253 19.47 -25.16 5.23
C GLU A 253 20.39 -23.93 5.24
N SER A 254 21.52 -24.02 5.94
CA SER A 254 22.47 -22.92 6.07
C SER A 254 23.90 -23.41 6.21
N ASN A 255 24.85 -22.52 5.93
CA ASN A 255 26.28 -22.71 6.15
C ASN A 255 26.70 -22.59 7.64
N LEU A 256 25.76 -22.36 8.57
CA LEU A 256 26.00 -22.41 10.01
C LEU A 256 25.17 -23.52 10.66
N PRO A 257 25.72 -24.25 11.66
CA PRO A 257 25.04 -25.38 12.28
C PRO A 257 23.81 -24.98 13.11
N ASP A 258 23.84 -23.78 13.67
CA ASP A 258 22.78 -23.20 14.50
C ASP A 258 22.59 -21.71 14.12
N ALA A 259 21.32 -21.33 13.90
CA ALA A 259 20.86 -19.96 13.72
C ALA A 259 19.34 -19.93 13.93
N ASP A 260 18.81 -18.80 14.40
CA ASP A 260 17.37 -18.61 14.56
C ASP A 260 16.71 -18.29 13.23
N ILE A 261 15.59 -18.95 12.95
CA ILE A 261 14.81 -18.80 11.73
C ILE A 261 13.68 -17.83 12.00
N TYR A 262 13.62 -16.75 11.22
CA TYR A 262 12.59 -15.74 11.30
C TYR A 262 11.74 -15.75 10.05
N ILE A 263 10.41 -15.77 10.23
CA ILE A 263 9.44 -15.54 9.16
C ILE A 263 8.61 -14.33 9.55
N ASN A 264 8.50 -13.35 8.65
CA ASN A 264 7.83 -12.06 8.93
C ASN A 264 8.34 -11.41 10.23
N ASP A 265 9.65 -11.44 10.43
CA ASP A 265 10.34 -10.89 11.61
C ASP A 265 9.96 -11.54 12.95
N ARG A 266 9.31 -12.72 12.93
CA ARG A 266 9.04 -13.55 14.11
C ARG A 266 9.85 -14.83 14.10
N LYS A 267 10.46 -15.16 15.24
CA LYS A 267 11.21 -16.40 15.41
C LYS A 267 10.25 -17.60 15.34
N VAL A 268 10.44 -18.46 14.34
CA VAL A 268 9.65 -19.68 14.11
C VAL A 268 10.42 -20.96 14.43
N GLY A 269 11.74 -20.87 14.57
CA GLY A 269 12.59 -22.02 14.86
C GLY A 269 14.06 -21.65 15.03
N THR A 270 14.89 -22.66 15.19
CA THR A 270 16.35 -22.58 15.29
C THR A 270 16.90 -23.80 14.58
N LEU A 271 17.90 -23.63 13.71
CA LEU A 271 18.58 -24.71 13.00
C LEU A 271 19.28 -25.65 13.97
N THR A 272 19.39 -26.91 13.58
CA THR A 272 20.20 -27.93 14.25
C THR A 272 21.01 -28.67 13.21
N ASN A 273 22.34 -28.69 13.35
CA ASN A 273 23.25 -29.26 12.35
C ASN A 273 23.05 -28.67 10.93
N GLY A 274 22.73 -27.38 10.87
CA GLY A 274 22.63 -26.63 9.61
C GLY A 274 21.32 -26.80 8.87
N SER A 275 20.36 -27.55 9.43
CA SER A 275 19.08 -27.80 8.80
C SER A 275 17.92 -27.78 9.80
N LYS A 276 16.71 -27.44 9.32
CA LYS A 276 15.45 -27.61 10.06
C LYS A 276 14.25 -27.62 9.12
N THR A 277 13.34 -28.57 9.32
CA THR A 277 12.00 -28.53 8.71
C THR A 277 11.10 -27.52 9.41
N ILE A 278 10.45 -26.67 8.63
CA ILE A 278 9.47 -25.68 9.07
C ILE A 278 8.12 -26.01 8.44
N GLY A 279 7.07 -25.98 9.26
CA GLY A 279 5.70 -26.26 8.81
C GLY A 279 4.89 -27.08 9.81
N PRO A 280 3.57 -27.20 9.59
CA PRO A 280 2.82 -26.53 8.52
C PRO A 280 2.58 -25.05 8.84
N LEU A 281 2.83 -24.18 7.86
CA LEU A 281 2.52 -22.73 7.92
C LEU A 281 1.54 -22.34 6.80
N PHE A 282 0.86 -21.21 6.95
CA PHE A 282 0.02 -20.68 5.87
C PHE A 282 0.76 -19.63 5.05
N TRP A 283 0.77 -19.79 3.73
CA TRP A 283 1.35 -18.79 2.83
C TRP A 283 0.51 -17.51 2.82
N SER A 284 1.20 -16.37 2.79
CA SER A 284 0.61 -15.07 2.54
C SER A 284 1.50 -14.26 1.61
N LYS A 285 0.90 -13.40 0.79
CA LYS A 285 1.63 -12.54 -0.13
C LYS A 285 2.62 -11.63 0.61
N GLY A 286 3.86 -11.61 0.14
CA GLY A 286 4.93 -10.80 0.75
C GLY A 286 5.53 -11.41 2.01
N MET A 287 5.25 -12.68 2.30
CA MET A 287 5.91 -13.41 3.37
C MET A 287 7.43 -13.44 3.13
N THR A 288 8.21 -13.18 4.19
CA THR A 288 9.67 -13.15 4.10
C THR A 288 10.31 -14.08 5.12
N ILE A 289 11.50 -14.57 4.79
CA ILE A 289 12.33 -15.41 5.66
C ILE A 289 13.76 -14.90 5.75
N GLN A 290 14.36 -15.08 6.93
CA GLN A 290 15.73 -14.69 7.23
C GLN A 290 16.27 -15.56 8.37
N LEU A 291 17.58 -15.80 8.38
CA LEU A 291 18.27 -16.35 9.55
C LEU A 291 18.99 -15.24 10.31
N LYS A 292 18.98 -15.35 11.64
CA LYS A 292 19.73 -14.46 12.54
C LYS A 292 20.51 -15.28 13.56
N LYS A 293 21.68 -14.81 13.93
CA LYS A 293 22.49 -15.41 14.99
C LYS A 293 23.22 -14.32 15.76
N THR A 294 23.30 -14.47 17.07
CA THR A 294 24.12 -13.60 17.92
C THR A 294 25.43 -14.32 18.25
N ILE A 295 26.56 -13.67 17.98
CA ILE A 295 27.90 -14.13 18.30
C ILE A 295 28.58 -13.03 19.10
N ASN A 296 29.01 -13.33 20.32
CA ASN A 296 29.68 -12.36 21.21
C ASN A 296 28.94 -11.03 21.39
N GLY A 297 27.60 -11.06 21.36
CA GLY A 297 26.75 -9.86 21.48
C GLY A 297 26.47 -9.12 20.17
N GLU A 298 27.09 -9.52 19.05
CA GLU A 298 26.83 -8.97 17.73
C GLU A 298 25.86 -9.86 16.93
N GLU A 299 24.88 -9.25 16.27
CA GLU A 299 23.93 -9.97 15.41
C GLU A 299 24.47 -10.04 13.96
N ILE A 300 24.54 -11.26 13.44
CA ILE A 300 24.69 -11.56 12.02
C ILE A 300 23.37 -12.03 11.45
N GLN A 301 23.15 -11.79 10.16
CA GLN A 301 21.93 -12.18 9.47
C GLN A 301 22.18 -12.52 7.99
N THR A 302 21.32 -13.35 7.42
CA THR A 302 21.27 -13.58 5.97
C THR A 302 20.56 -12.42 5.27
N SER A 303 20.61 -12.40 3.94
CA SER A 303 19.65 -11.61 3.16
C SER A 303 18.22 -12.05 3.50
N LYS A 304 17.28 -11.10 3.45
CA LYS A 304 15.86 -11.38 3.58
C LYS A 304 15.33 -11.85 2.23
N GLU A 305 14.73 -13.03 2.19
CA GLU A 305 14.18 -13.61 0.97
C GLU A 305 12.64 -13.61 1.02
N THR A 306 12.01 -13.38 -0.13
CA THR A 306 10.55 -13.44 -0.25
C THR A 306 10.14 -14.86 -0.63
N ILE A 307 9.19 -15.41 0.12
CA ILE A 307 8.61 -16.73 -0.11
C ILE A 307 7.52 -16.62 -1.18
N GLY A 308 7.78 -17.16 -2.37
CA GLY A 308 6.85 -17.18 -3.49
C GLY A 308 5.70 -18.16 -3.28
N GLU A 309 4.55 -17.87 -3.90
CA GLU A 309 3.35 -18.73 -3.81
C GLU A 309 3.60 -20.12 -4.40
N ASN A 310 4.42 -20.19 -5.45
CA ASN A 310 4.64 -21.41 -6.23
C ASN A 310 5.85 -22.22 -5.75
N ASP A 311 6.62 -21.71 -4.80
CA ASP A 311 7.85 -22.35 -4.33
C ASP A 311 7.57 -23.64 -3.53
N PHE A 312 6.31 -23.87 -3.16
CA PHE A 312 5.87 -24.98 -2.28
C PHE A 312 4.70 -25.78 -2.88
N VAL A 313 4.44 -25.66 -4.18
CA VAL A 313 3.32 -26.36 -4.83
C VAL A 313 3.55 -27.87 -4.80
N GLU A 314 2.67 -28.56 -4.06
CA GLU A 314 2.62 -30.01 -3.83
C GLU A 314 2.74 -30.83 -5.13
N ALA A 315 3.92 -31.41 -5.39
CA ALA A 315 4.09 -32.53 -6.34
C ALA A 315 5.36 -33.38 -6.14
N LEU A 316 6.22 -33.07 -5.17
CA LEU A 316 7.43 -33.86 -4.90
C LEU A 316 7.32 -34.44 -3.50
N SER A 317 7.62 -35.71 -3.38
CA SER A 317 7.59 -36.54 -2.17
C SER A 317 8.42 -35.98 -1.00
N ASP A 318 9.23 -34.95 -1.27
CA ASP A 318 10.18 -34.33 -0.36
C ASP A 318 9.84 -32.83 -0.21
N ASN A 319 9.81 -32.35 1.03
CA ASN A 319 9.64 -30.93 1.33
C ASN A 319 10.72 -30.11 0.59
N PRO A 320 10.38 -29.02 -0.13
CA PRO A 320 11.38 -28.22 -0.83
C PRO A 320 12.40 -27.65 0.16
N THR A 321 13.66 -27.58 -0.28
CA THR A 321 14.76 -27.02 0.51
C THR A 321 15.03 -25.59 0.11
N LEU A 322 15.07 -24.69 1.10
CA LEU A 322 15.49 -23.31 0.96
C LEU A 322 16.86 -23.12 1.60
N GLN A 323 17.85 -22.76 0.79
CA GLN A 323 19.22 -22.51 1.23
C GLN A 323 19.40 -21.04 1.61
N LEU A 324 19.64 -20.74 2.89
CA LEU A 324 19.91 -19.40 3.39
C LEU A 324 21.31 -19.34 4.00
N ASN A 325 22.26 -18.73 3.30
CA ASN A 325 23.65 -18.67 3.73
C ASN A 325 24.03 -17.30 4.28
N PHE A 326 24.72 -17.28 5.42
CA PHE A 326 25.32 -16.07 5.95
C PHE A 326 26.49 -15.66 5.05
N PRO A 327 26.69 -14.35 4.79
CA PRO A 327 27.77 -13.84 3.93
C PRO A 327 29.13 -13.91 4.64
N LEU A 328 29.58 -15.12 5.00
CA LEU A 328 30.81 -15.38 5.75
C LEU A 328 32.01 -15.52 4.80
N ALA A 329 33.22 -15.28 5.31
CA ALA A 329 34.45 -15.65 4.61
C ALA A 329 34.59 -17.17 4.58
N SER A 330 35.08 -17.69 3.45
CA SER A 330 35.46 -19.09 3.28
C SER A 330 36.94 -19.32 3.59
N ASP A 331 37.34 -20.58 3.76
CA ASP A 331 38.76 -20.95 3.87
C ASP A 331 39.58 -20.46 2.67
N TYR A 332 38.97 -20.44 1.48
CA TYR A 332 39.60 -19.88 0.28
C TYR A 332 39.88 -18.38 0.43
N ASP A 333 38.91 -17.61 0.96
CA ASP A 333 39.05 -16.17 1.16
C ASP A 333 40.15 -15.87 2.19
N ALA A 334 40.15 -16.59 3.32
CA ALA A 334 41.17 -16.46 4.36
C ALA A 334 42.57 -16.81 3.83
N ARG A 335 42.70 -17.94 3.11
CA ARG A 335 43.96 -18.38 2.50
C ARG A 335 44.52 -17.35 1.53
N LYS A 336 43.71 -16.92 0.56
CA LYS A 336 44.11 -15.96 -0.47
C LYS A 336 44.55 -14.63 0.16
N ALA A 337 43.87 -14.19 1.21
CA ALA A 337 44.23 -12.96 1.92
C ALA A 337 45.55 -13.07 2.68
N LEU A 338 45.78 -14.19 3.39
CA LEU A 338 47.05 -14.45 4.08
C LEU A 338 48.22 -14.56 3.09
N GLU A 339 48.06 -15.33 2.01
CA GLU A 339 49.07 -15.43 0.94
C GLU A 339 49.37 -14.03 0.36
N THR A 340 48.34 -13.25 0.05
CA THR A 340 48.49 -11.88 -0.47
C THR A 340 49.23 -10.98 0.52
N PHE A 341 48.93 -11.10 1.82
CA PHE A 341 49.59 -10.35 2.87
C PHE A 341 51.08 -10.70 2.95
N TYR A 342 51.43 -11.99 3.07
CA TYR A 342 52.82 -12.41 3.21
C TYR A 342 53.68 -12.04 2.00
N GLN A 343 53.12 -12.17 0.80
CA GLN A 343 53.77 -11.73 -0.44
C GLN A 343 53.99 -10.20 -0.45
N ALA A 344 52.99 -9.44 -0.03
CA ALA A 344 53.10 -7.98 0.05
C ALA A 344 54.08 -7.55 1.17
N PHE A 345 54.10 -8.25 2.29
CA PHE A 345 55.02 -8.04 3.41
C PHE A 345 56.47 -8.26 2.97
N ALA A 346 56.78 -9.39 2.33
CA ALA A 346 58.12 -9.66 1.80
C ALA A 346 58.56 -8.62 0.76
N LYS A 347 57.63 -8.15 -0.09
CA LYS A 347 57.91 -7.07 -1.05
C LYS A 347 58.18 -5.73 -0.35
N GLN A 348 57.46 -5.43 0.73
CA GLN A 348 57.64 -4.20 1.51
C GLN A 348 58.96 -4.20 2.30
N VAL A 349 59.40 -5.35 2.81
CA VAL A 349 60.73 -5.50 3.43
C VAL A 349 61.83 -5.12 2.44
N LYS A 350 61.71 -5.58 1.18
CA LYS A 350 62.66 -5.27 0.10
C LYS A 350 62.55 -3.86 -0.45
N SER A 351 61.37 -3.23 -0.34
CA SER A 351 61.21 -1.84 -0.74
C SER A 351 61.95 -0.93 0.25
N HIS A 352 62.53 0.15 -0.25
CA HIS A 352 63.16 1.19 0.58
C HIS A 352 62.16 2.34 0.86
N THR A 353 60.87 2.05 0.75
CA THR A 353 59.79 3.03 0.96
C THR A 353 59.30 3.00 2.41
N ASP A 354 58.66 4.10 2.84
CA ASP A 354 57.97 4.15 4.12
C ASP A 354 56.92 3.02 4.23
N SER A 355 56.86 2.38 5.41
CA SER A 355 55.98 1.26 5.73
C SER A 355 54.67 1.69 6.39
N THR A 356 54.50 2.97 6.70
CA THR A 356 53.30 3.52 7.35
C THR A 356 52.02 3.19 6.59
N GLU A 357 51.95 3.48 5.29
CA GLU A 357 50.76 3.19 4.47
C GLU A 357 50.52 1.69 4.28
N PHE A 358 51.59 0.89 4.28
CA PHE A 358 51.47 -0.56 4.25
C PHE A 358 50.84 -1.10 5.55
N ALA A 359 51.32 -0.64 6.71
CA ALA A 359 50.76 -1.02 8.00
C ALA A 359 49.31 -0.57 8.15
N LYS A 360 48.96 0.66 7.72
CA LYS A 360 47.56 1.16 7.73
C LYS A 360 46.61 0.28 6.93
N LYS A 361 47.09 -0.25 5.80
CA LYS A 361 46.29 -1.10 4.93
C LYS A 361 45.91 -2.42 5.61
N TYR A 362 46.84 -3.01 6.36
CA TYR A 362 46.70 -4.37 6.87
C TYR A 362 46.33 -4.46 8.35
N LEU A 363 46.56 -3.44 9.17
CA LEU A 363 46.14 -3.43 10.57
C LEU A 363 44.78 -2.74 10.75
N VAL A 364 43.86 -3.40 11.45
CA VAL A 364 42.56 -2.84 11.81
C VAL A 364 42.76 -1.58 12.64
N GLY A 365 42.10 -0.48 12.26
CA GLY A 365 42.26 0.82 12.91
C GLY A 365 43.52 1.61 12.51
N GLY A 366 44.35 1.06 11.61
CA GLY A 366 45.54 1.72 11.08
C GLY A 366 46.51 2.16 12.17
N GLU A 367 46.88 3.44 12.20
CA GLU A 367 47.79 4.03 13.20
C GLU A 367 47.29 3.89 14.65
N ASN A 368 45.98 3.71 14.85
CA ASN A 368 45.40 3.51 16.18
C ASN A 368 45.52 2.05 16.67
N ASN A 369 46.00 1.14 15.83
CA ASN A 369 46.21 -0.25 16.23
C ASN A 369 47.35 -0.35 17.27
N PRO A 370 47.18 -1.04 18.41
CA PRO A 370 48.24 -1.16 19.43
C PRO A 370 49.55 -1.78 18.92
N GLN A 371 49.50 -2.63 17.90
CA GLN A 371 50.68 -3.26 17.29
C GLN A 371 51.27 -2.45 16.13
N PHE A 372 50.68 -1.30 15.77
CA PHE A 372 51.20 -0.49 14.66
C PHE A 372 52.69 -0.15 14.81
N PRO A 373 53.19 0.31 15.99
CA PRO A 373 54.60 0.64 16.14
C PRO A 373 55.52 -0.59 16.03
N SER A 374 55.18 -1.70 16.70
CA SER A 374 56.00 -2.92 16.68
C SER A 374 56.00 -3.59 15.30
N PHE A 375 54.90 -3.47 14.56
CA PHE A 375 54.81 -3.96 13.19
C PHE A 375 55.71 -3.20 12.23
N ILE A 376 55.75 -1.86 12.33
CA ILE A 376 56.69 -1.02 11.56
C ILE A 376 58.14 -1.34 11.95
N GLU A 377 58.42 -1.44 13.25
CA GLU A 377 59.76 -1.73 13.74
C GLU A 377 60.27 -3.10 13.23
N ALA A 378 59.40 -4.12 13.20
CA ALA A 378 59.76 -5.43 12.63
C ALA A 378 60.11 -5.33 11.13
N LEU A 379 59.34 -4.57 10.34
CA LEU A 379 59.62 -4.33 8.93
C LEU A 379 60.97 -3.62 8.72
N GLU A 380 61.30 -2.64 9.56
CA GLU A 380 62.56 -1.91 9.49
C GLU A 380 63.77 -2.78 9.88
N ARG A 381 63.66 -3.55 10.97
CA ARG A 381 64.70 -4.51 11.40
C ARG A 381 65.01 -5.54 10.32
N LEU A 382 63.98 -6.01 9.62
CA LEU A 382 64.10 -6.94 8.50
C LEU A 382 64.87 -6.35 7.32
N ARG A 383 64.71 -5.05 7.04
CA ARG A 383 65.41 -4.35 5.95
C ARG A 383 66.91 -4.23 6.18
N GLU A 384 67.35 -4.11 7.43
CA GLU A 384 68.76 -3.94 7.78
C GLU A 384 69.59 -5.23 7.65
N LYS A 385 68.96 -6.42 7.71
CA LYS A 385 69.65 -7.69 7.44
C LYS A 385 69.94 -7.81 5.94
N LYS A 386 71.14 -8.31 5.58
CA LYS A 386 71.52 -8.58 4.17
C LYS A 386 70.51 -9.57 3.55
N SER A 387 69.53 -9.02 2.82
CA SER A 387 68.48 -9.76 2.11
C SER A 387 69.06 -10.93 1.33
N THR A 388 68.45 -12.09 1.45
CA THR A 388 68.69 -13.16 0.48
C THR A 388 68.10 -12.72 -0.87
N ASP A 389 68.77 -13.04 -2.00
CA ASP A 389 68.34 -12.61 -3.35
C ASP A 389 66.95 -13.14 -3.76
N GLY A 390 66.40 -14.14 -3.05
CA GLY A 390 65.10 -14.75 -3.33
C GLY A 390 63.96 -14.06 -2.59
N SER A 391 62.80 -13.87 -3.22
CA SER A 391 61.54 -13.66 -2.48
C SER A 391 60.93 -15.04 -2.24
N PRO A 392 60.66 -15.44 -1.00
CA PRO A 392 59.98 -16.70 -0.74
C PRO A 392 58.60 -16.70 -1.40
N ASP A 393 58.22 -17.85 -1.93
CA ASP A 393 56.83 -18.10 -2.28
C ASP A 393 56.09 -18.62 -1.04
N PHE A 394 54.98 -17.99 -0.70
CA PHE A 394 54.19 -18.32 0.48
C PHE A 394 52.97 -19.14 0.11
N GLU A 395 52.82 -20.30 0.75
CA GLU A 395 51.63 -21.13 0.68
C GLU A 395 50.99 -21.21 2.06
N VAL A 396 49.65 -21.09 2.12
CA VAL A 396 48.90 -21.11 3.37
C VAL A 396 47.91 -22.27 3.37
N THR A 397 47.87 -23.04 4.44
CA THR A 397 46.84 -24.04 4.71
C THR A 397 46.00 -23.61 5.91
N ILE A 398 44.70 -23.40 5.71
CA ILE A 398 43.78 -23.05 6.81
C ILE A 398 43.47 -24.33 7.59
N ASN A 399 43.82 -24.32 8.88
CA ASN A 399 43.51 -25.41 9.81
C ASN A 399 42.11 -25.23 10.41
N THR A 400 41.79 -24.01 10.85
CA THR A 400 40.45 -23.65 11.34
C THR A 400 40.13 -22.19 11.03
N LEU A 401 38.88 -21.92 10.63
CA LEU A 401 38.33 -20.59 10.46
C LEU A 401 37.10 -20.45 11.37
N GLN A 402 37.26 -19.76 12.50
CA GLN A 402 36.18 -19.60 13.50
C GLN A 402 35.66 -18.17 13.49
N LEU A 403 34.35 -18.01 13.42
CA LEU A 403 33.69 -16.71 13.47
C LEU A 403 33.58 -16.23 14.93
N ASP A 404 34.06 -15.02 15.20
CA ASP A 404 34.16 -14.41 16.55
C ASP A 404 33.44 -13.05 16.65
N GLY A 405 32.69 -12.69 15.62
CA GLY A 405 31.90 -11.47 15.55
C GLY A 405 31.28 -11.34 14.17
N LYS A 406 30.67 -10.20 13.86
CA LYS A 406 30.01 -9.98 12.56
C LYS A 406 30.96 -10.14 11.38
N GLU A 407 32.19 -9.67 11.55
CA GLU A 407 33.24 -9.64 10.54
C GLU A 407 34.58 -10.17 11.08
N ASN A 408 34.62 -10.65 12.33
CA ASN A 408 35.83 -11.05 13.02
C ASN A 408 36.01 -12.57 12.95
N TYR A 409 37.22 -13.03 12.63
CA TYR A 409 37.55 -14.43 12.52
C TYR A 409 38.82 -14.76 13.28
N HIS A 410 38.85 -15.88 13.99
CA HIS A 410 40.06 -16.51 14.49
C HIS A 410 40.49 -17.57 13.48
N VAL A 411 41.72 -17.42 12.97
CA VAL A 411 42.25 -18.27 11.91
C VAL A 411 43.48 -18.97 12.42
N ASN A 412 43.41 -20.29 12.47
CA ASN A 412 44.59 -21.12 12.70
C ASN A 412 45.04 -21.63 11.34
N TYR A 413 46.32 -21.50 11.04
CA TYR A 413 46.84 -21.86 9.73
C TYR A 413 48.28 -22.34 9.83
N TYR A 414 48.70 -23.03 8.78
CA TYR A 414 50.07 -23.42 8.55
C TYR A 414 50.61 -22.63 7.35
N LEU A 415 51.75 -21.98 7.54
CA LEU A 415 52.41 -21.14 6.55
C LEU A 415 53.71 -21.79 6.11
N GLU A 416 53.86 -22.00 4.81
CA GLU A 416 55.10 -22.45 4.19
C GLU A 416 55.73 -21.33 3.38
N ALA A 417 57.05 -21.13 3.58
CA ALA A 417 57.87 -20.26 2.76
C ALA A 417 58.85 -21.10 1.94
N LYS A 418 58.65 -21.14 0.62
CA LYS A 418 59.50 -21.83 -0.35
C LYS A 418 60.51 -20.85 -0.92
N ASN A 419 61.77 -21.04 -0.59
CA ASN A 419 62.86 -20.23 -1.13
C ASN A 419 63.58 -21.01 -2.22
N SER A 420 63.90 -20.35 -3.32
CA SER A 420 64.77 -20.92 -4.36
C SER A 420 65.96 -20.00 -4.63
N LYS A 421 67.16 -20.58 -4.71
CA LYS A 421 68.38 -19.86 -5.10
C LYS A 421 69.10 -20.61 -6.22
N ALA A 422 69.37 -19.91 -7.32
CA ALA A 422 70.21 -20.41 -8.39
C ALA A 422 71.70 -20.19 -8.05
N LYS A 423 72.53 -21.24 -8.19
CA LYS A 423 73.99 -21.10 -8.19
C LYS A 423 74.50 -20.67 -9.56
N GLU A 424 75.70 -20.09 -9.60
CA GLU A 424 76.45 -19.76 -10.82
C GLU A 424 76.63 -20.97 -11.77
N ASN A 425 76.52 -22.19 -11.23
CA ASN A 425 76.70 -23.47 -11.92
C ASN A 425 75.40 -24.04 -12.53
N GLY A 426 74.27 -23.31 -12.46
CA GLY A 426 72.96 -23.76 -12.97
C GLY A 426 72.16 -24.68 -12.03
N LEU A 427 72.69 -25.06 -10.87
CA LEU A 427 71.97 -25.83 -9.84
C LEU A 427 71.04 -24.92 -9.02
N ARG A 428 69.78 -25.33 -8.81
CA ARG A 428 68.84 -24.68 -7.90
C ARG A 428 68.75 -25.43 -6.58
N TYR A 429 68.82 -24.71 -5.47
CA TYR A 429 68.47 -25.25 -4.15
C TYR A 429 67.11 -24.69 -3.76
N GLU A 430 66.23 -25.58 -3.32
CA GLU A 430 64.94 -25.24 -2.73
C GLU A 430 64.98 -25.64 -1.25
N TRP A 431 64.51 -24.76 -0.38
CA TRP A 431 64.28 -25.09 1.02
C TRP A 431 62.91 -24.55 1.45
N ILE A 432 62.24 -25.33 2.28
CA ILE A 432 60.89 -25.07 2.76
C ILE A 432 61.00 -24.84 4.27
N ASN A 433 60.52 -23.69 4.73
CA ASN A 433 60.33 -23.42 6.15
C ASN A 433 58.84 -23.37 6.45
N GLY A 434 58.39 -23.99 7.54
CA GLY A 434 57.00 -24.00 7.97
C GLY A 434 56.78 -23.31 9.32
N LEU A 435 55.58 -22.76 9.55
CA LEU A 435 55.13 -22.21 10.83
C LEU A 435 53.63 -22.51 11.03
N ASN A 436 53.26 -23.00 12.21
CA ASN A 436 51.88 -22.98 12.67
C ASN A 436 51.62 -21.67 13.40
N ASP A 437 50.55 -20.96 13.04
CA ASP A 437 50.23 -19.67 13.62
C ASP A 437 48.70 -19.47 13.78
N GLN A 438 48.34 -18.49 14.60
CA GLN A 438 46.97 -18.06 14.87
C GLN A 438 46.85 -16.55 14.67
N ILE A 439 45.79 -16.13 13.98
CA ILE A 439 45.58 -14.73 13.68
C ILE A 439 44.11 -14.34 13.73
N HIS A 440 43.84 -13.10 14.15
CA HIS A 440 42.50 -12.54 14.15
C HIS A 440 42.31 -11.64 12.92
N LEU A 441 41.38 -12.02 12.04
CA LEU A 441 41.06 -11.30 10.81
C LEU A 441 39.75 -10.52 10.96
N VAL A 442 39.65 -9.38 10.27
CA VAL A 442 38.43 -8.60 10.13
C VAL A 442 38.09 -8.43 8.66
N LYS A 443 36.81 -8.62 8.35
CA LYS A 443 36.22 -8.53 7.03
C LYS A 443 35.58 -7.15 6.79
N GLU A 444 36.37 -6.08 6.77
CA GLU A 444 35.90 -4.77 6.26
C GLU A 444 35.93 -4.73 4.70
N PRO A 445 35.09 -3.89 4.05
CA PRO A 445 34.16 -4.30 3.01
C PRO A 445 34.86 -4.96 1.80
N LEU A 446 34.47 -6.21 1.56
CA LEU A 446 34.89 -7.04 0.43
C LEU A 446 34.72 -6.34 -0.93
N LYS A 447 35.79 -5.73 -1.40
CA LYS A 447 36.24 -5.93 -2.78
C LYS A 447 37.43 -6.89 -2.72
N GLU A 448 37.61 -7.70 -3.76
CA GLU A 448 38.63 -8.77 -3.79
C GLU A 448 39.96 -8.35 -3.13
N GLY A 449 40.40 -9.10 -2.11
CA GLY A 449 41.76 -9.04 -1.58
C GLY A 449 42.01 -8.12 -0.37
N GLN A 450 41.00 -7.77 0.45
CA GLN A 450 41.22 -7.01 1.67
C GLN A 450 40.62 -7.75 2.89
N LEU A 451 41.47 -8.46 3.62
CA LEU A 451 41.26 -8.75 5.04
C LEU A 451 42.28 -7.92 5.81
N GLN A 452 41.85 -7.37 6.94
CA GLN A 452 42.73 -6.70 7.89
C GLN A 452 42.97 -7.59 9.09
N PHE A 453 44.11 -7.40 9.74
CA PHE A 453 44.53 -8.11 10.93
C PHE A 453 44.23 -7.26 12.15
N VAL A 454 43.59 -7.84 13.17
CA VAL A 454 43.50 -7.19 14.48
C VAL A 454 44.88 -7.17 15.12
N SER A 455 45.60 -8.29 14.99
CA SER A 455 46.94 -8.49 15.51
C SER A 455 47.71 -9.51 14.67
N ILE A 456 49.03 -9.47 14.71
CA ILE A 456 49.96 -10.49 14.20
C ILE A 456 50.80 -10.95 15.39
N ASP A 457 51.03 -12.26 15.50
CA ASP A 457 51.80 -12.82 16.62
C ASP A 457 53.30 -12.50 16.53
N GLU A 458 53.95 -12.28 17.68
CA GLU A 458 55.39 -12.02 17.73
C GLU A 458 56.22 -13.21 17.22
N GLN A 459 55.75 -14.45 17.42
CA GLN A 459 56.38 -15.65 16.88
C GLN A 459 56.42 -15.61 15.35
N THR A 460 55.37 -15.09 14.72
CA THR A 460 55.28 -14.94 13.26
C THR A 460 56.22 -13.88 12.74
N LEU A 461 56.29 -12.73 13.40
CA LEU A 461 57.28 -11.69 13.08
C LEU A 461 58.71 -12.24 13.25
N ALA A 462 59.00 -12.95 14.34
CA ALA A 462 60.30 -13.57 14.60
C ALA A 462 60.64 -14.71 13.63
N TRP A 463 59.64 -15.42 13.10
CA TRP A 463 59.83 -16.43 12.06
C TRP A 463 60.12 -15.78 10.71
N LEU A 464 59.37 -14.74 10.33
CA LEU A 464 59.64 -13.93 9.14
C LEU A 464 61.07 -13.36 9.17
N GLU A 465 61.55 -12.93 10.34
CA GLU A 465 62.94 -12.51 10.59
C GLU A 465 64.03 -13.53 10.30
N LYS A 466 63.69 -14.81 10.19
CA LYS A 466 64.63 -15.88 9.85
C LYS A 466 64.63 -16.24 8.37
N ILE A 467 63.55 -15.93 7.66
CA ILE A 467 63.32 -16.42 6.29
C ILE A 467 63.38 -15.34 5.21
N LEU A 468 63.20 -14.07 5.58
CA LEU A 468 63.38 -12.88 4.74
C LEU A 468 64.76 -12.29 5.02
#